data_AF-A0A539DEU1-F1
#
_entry.id   AF-A0A539DEU1-F1
#
_cell.length_a   1.000
_cell.length_b   1.000
_cell.length_c   1.000
_cell.angle_alpha   90.00
_cell.angle_beta   90.00
_cell.angle_gamma   90.00
#
_symmetry.space_group_name_H-M   'P 1'
#
loop_
_entity.id
_entity.type
_entity.pdbx_description
1 polymer ?
#
loop_
_entity_poly.entity_id
_entity_poly.type
_entity_poly.pdbx_seq_one_letter_code
_entity_poly.pdbx_strand_id
1 'polypeptide(L)'
;MIKALSLAAALALLPMSAAVADEARGPSEDAIEAAATAFEARMEAFGARAEAISEDASLTEAQRETRIAALWAEYQPDVTAFTAVVTEHASTIAAEALAGIDVEAIVAEALSAVEESGALATAQGIAANGAWASNDPEHMVTYGLMADYAIGSAMDSIEEAQGEVEAAVEEANEAAAEAAKAGPDHDRDD
;
A
#
# COMPACT_ATOMS: atom_id res chain seq x y z
N MET A 1 20.71 -11.35 1.25
CA MET A 1 20.00 -12.29 0.35
C MET A 1 18.62 -12.71 0.88
N ILE A 2 17.84 -11.82 1.53
CA ILE A 2 16.58 -12.18 2.22
C ILE A 2 15.32 -11.63 1.50
N LYS A 3 15.47 -10.65 0.59
CA LYS A 3 14.33 -9.97 -0.04
C LYS A 3 13.67 -10.75 -1.19
N ALA A 4 14.36 -11.71 -1.81
CA ALA A 4 13.82 -12.47 -2.95
C ALA A 4 12.86 -13.60 -2.55
N LEU A 5 12.97 -14.11 -1.31
CA LEU A 5 12.11 -15.20 -0.81
C LEU A 5 10.69 -14.74 -0.49
N SER A 6 10.51 -13.47 -0.11
CA SER A 6 9.19 -12.88 0.16
C SER A 6 8.34 -12.71 -1.10
N LEU A 7 8.95 -12.37 -2.24
CA LEU A 7 8.23 -12.13 -3.49
C LEU A 7 7.80 -13.46 -4.16
N ALA A 8 8.63 -14.50 -4.07
CA ALA A 8 8.30 -15.82 -4.61
C ALA A 8 7.17 -16.50 -3.84
N ALA A 9 7.12 -16.34 -2.50
CA ALA A 9 6.01 -16.82 -1.68
C ALA A 9 4.71 -16.08 -1.97
N ALA A 10 4.77 -14.75 -2.21
CA ALA A 10 3.60 -13.97 -2.63
C ALA A 10 3.11 -14.35 -4.04
N LEU A 11 4.02 -14.65 -4.97
CA LEU A 11 3.69 -15.08 -6.34
C LEU A 11 3.11 -16.51 -6.41
N ALA A 12 3.44 -17.39 -5.46
CA ALA A 12 2.89 -18.74 -5.40
C ALA A 12 1.43 -18.81 -4.91
N LEU A 13 0.94 -17.75 -4.25
CA LEU A 13 -0.46 -17.62 -3.79
C LEU A 13 -1.39 -16.95 -4.82
N LEU A 14 -0.83 -16.20 -5.77
CA LEU A 14 -1.62 -15.51 -6.81
C LEU A 14 -2.47 -16.42 -7.72
N PRO A 15 -2.05 -17.65 -8.10
CA PRO A 15 -2.86 -18.49 -8.99
C PRO A 15 -4.16 -19.00 -8.36
N MET A 16 -4.24 -19.10 -7.02
CA MET A 16 -5.47 -19.48 -6.31
C MET A 16 -6.44 -18.31 -6.15
N SER A 17 -5.98 -17.05 -6.23
CA SER A 17 -6.86 -15.87 -6.19
C SER A 17 -7.52 -15.55 -7.54
N ALA A 18 -6.98 -16.06 -8.65
CA ALA A 18 -7.54 -15.83 -9.98
C ALA A 18 -8.73 -16.75 -10.32
N ALA A 19 -8.91 -17.85 -9.59
CA ALA A 19 -9.97 -18.84 -9.84
C ALA A 19 -11.26 -18.61 -9.04
N VAL A 20 -11.26 -17.68 -8.06
CA VAL A 20 -12.42 -17.33 -7.24
C VAL A 20 -13.01 -15.95 -7.57
N ALA A 21 -12.49 -15.28 -8.61
CA ALA A 21 -13.18 -14.19 -9.26
C ALA A 21 -14.29 -14.78 -10.16
N ASP A 22 -15.18 -15.58 -9.56
CA ASP A 22 -16.48 -15.82 -10.15
C ASP A 22 -17.24 -14.49 -10.09
N GLU A 23 -17.92 -14.21 -11.20
CA GLU A 23 -18.41 -12.92 -11.65
C GLU A 23 -19.69 -12.56 -10.90
N ALA A 24 -19.62 -12.51 -9.57
CA ALA A 24 -20.75 -12.19 -8.72
C ALA A 24 -20.93 -10.67 -8.66
N ARG A 25 -21.56 -10.11 -9.70
CA ARG A 25 -22.04 -8.73 -9.72
C ARG A 25 -22.88 -8.49 -8.46
N GLY A 26 -22.37 -7.64 -7.58
CA GLY A 26 -22.98 -7.37 -6.27
C GLY A 26 -24.01 -6.25 -6.32
N PRO A 27 -24.88 -6.12 -5.30
CA PRO A 27 -25.85 -5.02 -5.20
C PRO A 27 -25.21 -3.63 -5.31
N SER A 28 -23.96 -3.47 -4.84
CA SER A 28 -23.22 -2.21 -4.97
C SER A 28 -22.82 -1.91 -6.41
N GLU A 29 -22.45 -2.93 -7.20
CA GLU A 29 -22.15 -2.77 -8.63
C GLU A 29 -23.39 -2.45 -9.44
N ASP A 30 -24.53 -3.07 -9.12
CA ASP A 30 -25.83 -2.76 -9.75
C ASP A 30 -26.27 -1.31 -9.47
N ALA A 31 -26.06 -0.83 -8.23
CA ALA A 31 -26.37 0.54 -7.85
C ALA A 31 -25.49 1.57 -8.60
N ILE A 32 -24.20 1.28 -8.76
CA ILE A 32 -23.28 2.13 -9.53
C ILE A 32 -23.68 2.13 -11.01
N GLU A 33 -24.02 0.97 -11.58
CA GLU A 33 -24.43 0.89 -13.00
C GLU A 33 -25.72 1.67 -13.27
N ALA A 34 -26.71 1.56 -12.39
CA ALA A 34 -27.94 2.32 -12.51
C ALA A 34 -27.69 3.83 -12.42
N ALA A 35 -26.80 4.25 -11.51
CA ALA A 35 -26.39 5.65 -11.39
C ALA A 35 -25.59 6.13 -12.60
N ALA A 36 -24.73 5.29 -13.18
CA ALA A 36 -23.97 5.58 -14.38
C ALA A 36 -24.90 5.76 -15.59
N THR A 37 -25.87 4.86 -15.78
CA THR A 37 -26.88 4.96 -16.85
C THR A 37 -27.67 6.28 -16.74
N ALA A 38 -28.10 6.64 -15.52
CA ALA A 38 -28.82 7.88 -15.28
C ALA A 38 -27.93 9.13 -15.45
N PHE A 39 -26.64 9.02 -15.17
CA PHE A 39 -25.66 10.08 -15.41
C PHE A 39 -25.40 10.27 -16.90
N GLU A 40 -25.18 9.19 -17.65
CA GLU A 40 -24.97 9.21 -19.10
C GLU A 40 -26.14 9.84 -19.84
N ALA A 41 -27.38 9.44 -19.53
CA ALA A 41 -28.58 10.03 -20.14
C ALA A 41 -28.67 11.55 -19.88
N ARG A 42 -28.25 12.00 -18.70
CA ARG A 42 -28.19 13.44 -18.38
C ARG A 42 -27.05 14.16 -19.10
N MET A 43 -25.89 13.53 -19.22
CA MET A 43 -24.76 14.10 -19.97
C MET A 43 -25.02 14.18 -21.47
N GLU A 44 -25.78 13.23 -22.03
CA GLU A 44 -26.28 13.29 -23.41
C GLU A 44 -27.23 14.49 -23.59
N ALA A 45 -28.19 14.67 -22.67
CA ALA A 45 -29.09 15.83 -22.70
C ALA A 45 -28.35 17.17 -22.52
N PHE A 46 -27.30 17.21 -21.69
CA PHE A 46 -26.39 18.35 -21.59
C PHE A 46 -25.71 18.62 -22.93
N GLY A 47 -25.13 17.58 -23.55
CA GLY A 47 -24.45 17.67 -24.84
C GLY A 47 -25.34 18.24 -25.94
N ALA A 48 -26.56 17.70 -26.08
CA ALA A 48 -27.54 18.18 -27.05
C ALA A 48 -27.93 19.66 -26.83
N ARG A 49 -28.09 20.08 -25.58
CA ARG A 49 -28.39 21.48 -25.24
C ARG A 49 -27.19 22.40 -25.51
N ALA A 50 -25.98 21.94 -25.19
CA ALA A 50 -24.76 22.70 -25.42
C ALA A 50 -24.49 22.87 -26.93
N GLU A 51 -24.71 21.83 -27.72
CA GLU A 51 -24.62 21.87 -29.18
C GLU A 51 -25.65 22.85 -29.77
N ALA A 52 -26.91 22.78 -29.34
CA ALA A 52 -27.94 23.73 -29.78
C ALA A 52 -27.59 25.19 -29.45
N ILE A 53 -26.92 25.45 -28.31
CA ILE A 53 -26.42 26.79 -27.98
C ILE A 53 -25.22 27.16 -28.87
N SER A 54 -24.33 26.21 -29.15
CA SER A 54 -23.15 26.40 -30.00
C SER A 54 -23.53 26.80 -31.43
N GLU A 55 -24.54 26.14 -31.98
CA GLU A 55 -25.02 26.35 -33.36
C GLU A 55 -25.97 27.54 -33.51
N ASP A 56 -26.37 28.18 -32.41
CA ASP A 56 -27.26 29.34 -32.45
C ASP A 56 -26.55 30.56 -33.04
N ALA A 57 -26.82 30.78 -34.34
CA ALA A 57 -26.29 31.90 -35.12
C ALA A 57 -26.87 33.26 -34.69
N SER A 58 -27.91 33.30 -33.87
CA SER A 58 -28.45 34.55 -33.32
C SER A 58 -27.62 35.08 -32.14
N LEU A 59 -26.71 34.27 -31.61
CA LEU A 59 -25.87 34.61 -30.47
C LEU A 59 -24.47 35.02 -30.90
N THR A 60 -23.87 35.92 -30.12
CA THR A 60 -22.43 36.14 -30.19
C THR A 60 -21.68 35.02 -29.46
N GLU A 61 -20.39 34.87 -29.74
CA GLU A 61 -19.53 33.88 -29.09
C GLU A 61 -19.54 34.02 -27.56
N ALA A 62 -19.37 35.25 -27.05
CA ALA A 62 -19.45 35.53 -25.61
C ALA A 62 -20.81 35.17 -24.98
N GLN A 63 -21.91 35.31 -25.73
CA GLN A 63 -23.24 34.91 -25.26
C GLN A 63 -23.41 33.38 -25.22
N ARG A 64 -22.84 32.67 -26.21
CA ARG A 64 -22.81 31.20 -26.21
C ARG A 64 -22.04 30.66 -25.03
N GLU A 65 -20.82 31.17 -24.80
CA GLU A 65 -19.99 30.78 -23.65
C GLU A 65 -20.70 31.02 -22.32
N THR A 66 -21.32 32.20 -22.14
CA THR A 66 -22.06 32.52 -20.91
C THR A 66 -23.23 31.55 -20.68
N ARG A 67 -23.95 31.18 -21.75
CA ARG A 67 -25.08 30.24 -21.66
C ARG A 67 -24.63 28.80 -21.42
N ILE A 68 -23.51 28.38 -22.01
CA ILE A 68 -22.92 27.05 -21.75
C ILE A 68 -22.39 26.97 -20.31
N ALA A 69 -21.78 28.03 -19.80
CA ALA A 69 -21.34 28.10 -18.40
C ALA A 69 -22.53 28.03 -17.42
N ALA A 70 -23.63 28.72 -17.73
CA ALA A 70 -24.87 28.61 -16.96
C ALA A 70 -25.47 27.20 -17.03
N LEU A 71 -25.49 26.58 -18.22
CA LEU A 71 -25.92 25.21 -18.43
C LEU A 71 -25.07 24.24 -17.59
N TRP A 72 -23.75 24.41 -17.54
CA TRP A 72 -22.89 23.58 -16.70
C TRP A 72 -23.22 23.69 -15.21
N ALA A 73 -23.54 24.91 -14.73
CA ALA A 73 -23.97 25.10 -13.35
C ALA A 73 -25.28 24.36 -13.04
N GLU A 74 -26.18 24.18 -14.01
CA GLU A 74 -27.41 23.37 -13.86
C GLU A 74 -27.08 21.87 -13.67
N TYR A 75 -26.03 21.35 -14.32
CA TYR A 75 -25.66 19.92 -14.28
C TYR A 75 -24.61 19.56 -13.21
N GLN A 76 -23.96 20.54 -12.59
CA GLN A 76 -23.03 20.33 -11.48
C GLN A 76 -23.58 19.46 -10.33
N PRO A 77 -24.85 19.64 -9.90
CA PRO A 77 -25.47 18.77 -8.90
C PRO A 77 -25.54 17.30 -9.32
N ASP A 78 -25.73 17.01 -10.62
CA ASP A 78 -25.82 15.64 -11.13
C ASP A 78 -24.46 14.92 -11.08
N VAL A 79 -23.37 15.62 -11.42
CA VAL A 79 -22.00 15.12 -11.27
C VAL A 79 -21.69 14.82 -9.80
N THR A 80 -22.11 15.71 -8.91
CA THR A 80 -21.94 15.55 -7.46
C THR A 80 -22.72 14.35 -6.94
N ALA A 81 -23.97 14.18 -7.38
CA ALA A 81 -24.80 13.04 -7.00
C ALA A 81 -24.22 11.70 -7.48
N PHE A 82 -23.74 11.63 -8.73
CA PHE A 82 -23.07 10.43 -9.25
C PHE A 82 -21.80 10.10 -8.45
N THR A 83 -20.95 11.11 -8.20
CA THR A 83 -19.71 10.94 -7.41
C THR A 83 -20.02 10.45 -5.99
N ALA A 84 -21.11 10.92 -5.38
CA ALA A 84 -21.53 10.47 -4.05
C ALA A 84 -21.88 8.98 -4.04
N VAL A 85 -22.68 8.51 -5.02
CA VAL A 85 -23.04 7.08 -5.15
C VAL A 85 -21.80 6.21 -5.36
N VAL A 86 -20.89 6.62 -6.24
CA VAL A 86 -19.63 5.88 -6.47
C VAL A 86 -18.79 5.81 -5.19
N THR A 87 -18.69 6.92 -4.45
CA THR A 87 -17.90 6.98 -3.21
C THR A 87 -18.51 6.13 -2.10
N GLU A 88 -19.84 6.11 -2.00
CA GLU A 88 -20.58 5.28 -1.03
C GLU A 88 -20.33 3.80 -1.25
N HIS A 89 -20.34 3.35 -2.51
CA HIS A 89 -20.22 1.93 -2.85
C HIS A 89 -18.78 1.44 -3.06
N ALA A 90 -17.80 2.33 -3.24
CA ALA A 90 -16.40 1.97 -3.51
C ALA A 90 -15.79 1.02 -2.46
N SER A 91 -16.11 1.19 -1.18
CA SER A 91 -15.63 0.32 -0.10
C SER A 91 -16.45 -0.97 0.06
N THR A 92 -17.70 -0.94 -0.38
CA THR A 92 -18.66 -2.05 -0.21
C THR A 92 -18.44 -3.14 -1.27
N ILE A 93 -17.97 -2.81 -2.47
CA ILE A 93 -17.63 -3.81 -3.51
C ILE A 93 -16.62 -4.85 -2.98
N ALA A 94 -15.57 -4.40 -2.30
CA ALA A 94 -14.57 -5.30 -1.71
C ALA A 94 -15.17 -6.16 -0.58
N ALA A 95 -16.08 -5.61 0.21
CA ALA A 95 -16.76 -6.33 1.28
C ALA A 95 -17.74 -7.38 0.73
N GLU A 96 -18.48 -7.06 -0.34
CA GLU A 96 -19.36 -7.99 -1.06
C GLU A 96 -18.56 -9.13 -1.70
N ALA A 97 -17.42 -8.80 -2.32
CA ALA A 97 -16.51 -9.81 -2.87
C ALA A 97 -15.96 -10.75 -1.78
N LEU A 98 -15.60 -10.23 -0.60
CA LEU A 98 -15.18 -11.07 0.53
C LEU A 98 -16.31 -11.88 1.15
N ALA A 99 -17.55 -11.38 1.15
CA ALA A 99 -18.71 -12.07 1.71
C ALA A 99 -19.05 -13.36 0.94
N GLY A 100 -18.71 -13.43 -0.35
CA GLY A 100 -18.85 -14.65 -1.15
C GLY A 100 -17.76 -15.70 -0.91
N ILE A 101 -16.69 -15.36 -0.19
CA ILE A 101 -15.55 -16.26 0.06
C ILE A 101 -15.78 -17.01 1.37
N ASP A 102 -15.94 -18.33 1.27
CA ASP A 102 -15.96 -19.21 2.45
C ASP A 102 -14.53 -19.43 2.97
N VAL A 103 -14.08 -18.49 3.80
CA VAL A 103 -12.76 -18.54 4.45
C VAL A 103 -12.62 -19.80 5.30
N GLU A 104 -13.70 -20.26 5.93
CA GLU A 104 -13.69 -21.45 6.79
C GLU A 104 -13.41 -22.71 5.96
N ALA A 105 -14.06 -22.84 4.80
CA ALA A 105 -13.82 -23.94 3.86
C ALA A 105 -12.39 -23.89 3.29
N ILE A 106 -11.90 -22.71 2.91
CA ILE A 106 -10.52 -22.55 2.40
C ILE A 106 -9.50 -22.92 3.48
N VAL A 107 -9.73 -22.48 4.73
CA VAL A 107 -8.85 -22.82 5.86
C VAL A 107 -8.92 -24.30 6.18
N ALA A 108 -10.11 -24.91 6.19
CA ALA A 108 -10.29 -26.34 6.42
C ALA A 108 -9.57 -27.18 5.34
N GLU A 109 -9.68 -26.79 4.07
CA GLU A 109 -8.99 -27.46 2.96
C GLU A 109 -7.47 -27.29 3.05
N ALA A 110 -6.99 -26.08 3.37
CA ALA A 110 -5.57 -25.83 3.58
C ALA A 110 -5.00 -26.64 4.76
N LEU A 111 -5.74 -26.74 5.87
CA LEU A 111 -5.35 -27.54 7.03
C LEU A 111 -5.34 -29.04 6.68
N SER A 112 -6.34 -29.53 5.94
CA SER A 112 -6.38 -30.92 5.45
C SER A 112 -5.17 -31.24 4.58
N ALA A 113 -4.81 -30.36 3.64
CA ALA A 113 -3.63 -30.55 2.79
C ALA A 113 -2.32 -30.56 3.60
N VAL A 114 -2.22 -29.74 4.65
CA VAL A 114 -1.07 -29.73 5.56
C VAL A 114 -1.00 -31.01 6.41
N GLU A 115 -2.13 -31.52 6.89
CA GLU A 115 -2.18 -32.80 7.59
C GLU A 115 -1.81 -33.97 6.69
N GLU A 116 -2.35 -34.02 5.46
CA GLU A 116 -2.03 -35.05 4.47
C GLU A 116 -0.54 -35.05 4.06
N SER A 117 0.07 -33.87 4.00
CA SER A 117 1.50 -33.74 3.71
C SER A 117 2.41 -34.23 4.85
N GLY A 118 1.86 -34.46 6.06
CA GLY A 118 2.63 -34.80 7.25
C GLY A 118 3.54 -33.67 7.75
N ALA A 119 3.45 -32.47 7.16
CA ALA A 119 4.29 -31.34 7.52
C ALA A 119 4.05 -30.88 8.96
N LEU A 120 2.81 -30.93 9.44
CA LEU A 120 2.47 -30.56 10.82
C LEU A 120 3.06 -31.54 11.84
N ALA A 121 2.95 -32.84 11.58
CA ALA A 121 3.54 -33.88 12.41
C ALA A 121 5.09 -33.81 12.42
N THR A 122 5.68 -33.51 11.26
CA THR A 122 7.13 -33.32 11.12
C THR A 122 7.60 -32.08 11.88
N ALA A 123 6.89 -30.96 11.76
CA ALA A 123 7.19 -29.73 12.48
C ALA A 123 7.03 -29.90 14.01
N GLN A 124 5.99 -30.59 14.47
CA GLN A 124 5.82 -30.91 15.88
C GLN A 124 6.93 -31.84 16.41
N GLY A 125 7.35 -32.83 15.61
CA GLY A 125 8.48 -33.69 15.94
C GLY A 125 9.80 -32.92 16.07
N ILE A 126 10.07 -31.99 15.14
CA ILE A 126 11.24 -31.10 15.18
C ILE A 126 11.14 -30.09 16.34
N ALA A 127 9.94 -29.63 16.69
CA ALA A 127 9.76 -28.72 17.81
C ALA A 127 9.98 -29.44 19.15
N ALA A 128 9.45 -30.65 19.30
CA ALA A 128 9.56 -31.43 20.54
C ALA A 128 10.95 -32.05 20.74
N ASN A 129 11.69 -32.32 19.66
CA ASN A 129 12.99 -33.01 19.71
C ASN A 129 14.13 -32.19 19.08
N GLY A 130 13.89 -30.91 18.78
CA GLY A 130 14.88 -30.03 18.19
C GLY A 130 15.99 -29.71 19.19
N ALA A 131 17.18 -29.40 18.67
CA ALA A 131 18.34 -29.04 19.50
C ALA A 131 18.06 -27.86 20.46
N TRP A 132 17.09 -27.00 20.12
CA TRP A 132 16.62 -25.87 20.93
C TRP A 132 15.71 -26.28 22.10
N ALA A 133 15.06 -27.44 22.03
CA ALA A 133 14.22 -28.01 23.08
C ALA A 133 15.00 -28.96 24.02
N SER A 134 16.30 -29.14 23.77
CA SER A 134 17.19 -29.95 24.62
C SER A 134 17.45 -29.23 25.94
N ASN A 135 17.09 -29.87 27.06
CA ASN A 135 17.42 -29.42 28.42
C ASN A 135 18.73 -30.05 28.95
N ASP A 136 19.60 -30.55 28.06
CA ASP A 136 20.89 -31.11 28.46
C ASP A 136 21.78 -30.00 29.05
N PRO A 137 22.31 -30.17 30.28
CA PRO A 137 23.23 -29.21 30.90
C PRO A 137 24.42 -28.81 30.01
N GLU A 138 24.99 -29.71 29.23
CA GLU A 138 26.14 -29.40 28.37
C GLU A 138 25.75 -28.53 27.17
N HIS A 139 24.54 -28.73 26.65
CA HIS A 139 23.98 -27.91 25.58
C HIS A 139 23.67 -26.50 26.06
N MET A 140 23.10 -26.36 27.26
CA MET A 140 22.80 -25.07 27.87
C MET A 140 24.08 -24.25 28.16
N VAL A 141 25.16 -24.90 28.60
CA VAL A 141 26.47 -24.25 28.75
C VAL A 141 27.01 -23.78 27.39
N THR A 142 26.92 -24.61 26.36
CA THR A 142 27.40 -24.27 25.01
C THR A 142 26.63 -23.09 24.41
N TYR A 143 25.30 -23.09 24.53
CA TYR A 143 24.47 -21.98 24.06
C TYR A 143 24.72 -20.70 24.87
N GLY A 144 24.93 -20.82 26.19
CA GLY A 144 25.30 -19.69 27.05
C GLY A 144 26.62 -19.04 26.62
N LEU A 145 27.67 -19.84 26.37
CA LEU A 145 28.97 -19.34 25.93
C LEU A 145 28.91 -18.63 24.57
N MET A 146 28.09 -19.13 23.64
CA MET A 146 27.89 -18.47 22.35
C MET A 146 27.11 -17.15 22.48
N ALA A 147 26.14 -17.09 23.39
CA ALA A 147 25.41 -15.86 23.68
C ALA A 147 26.33 -14.81 24.34
N ASP A 148 27.16 -15.22 25.30
CA ASP A 148 28.13 -14.35 25.97
C ASP A 148 29.16 -13.78 24.96
N TYR A 149 29.64 -14.62 24.04
CA TYR A 149 30.53 -14.18 22.96
C TYR A 149 29.85 -13.17 22.01
N ALA A 150 28.60 -13.43 21.62
CA ALA A 150 27.86 -12.53 20.74
C ALA A 150 27.58 -11.16 21.39
N ILE A 151 27.24 -11.15 22.69
CA ILE A 151 27.03 -9.90 23.45
C ILE A 151 28.35 -9.14 23.58
N GLY A 152 29.45 -9.81 23.93
CA GLY A 152 30.77 -9.19 24.01
C GLY A 152 31.18 -8.54 22.69
N SER A 153 31.07 -9.28 21.58
CA SER A 153 31.38 -8.75 20.25
C SER A 153 30.49 -7.57 19.86
N ALA A 154 29.21 -7.57 20.25
CA ALA A 154 28.31 -6.46 19.97
C ALA A 154 28.67 -5.20 20.79
N MET A 155 29.09 -5.36 22.05
CA MET A 155 29.55 -4.24 22.87
C MET A 155 30.84 -3.63 22.31
N ASP A 156 31.80 -4.46 21.91
CA ASP A 156 33.05 -4.01 21.28
C ASP A 156 32.76 -3.21 19.98
N SER A 157 31.83 -3.67 19.14
CA SER A 157 31.43 -2.95 17.93
C SER A 157 30.71 -1.63 18.21
N ILE A 158 29.94 -1.53 19.31
CA ILE A 158 29.31 -0.27 19.73
C ILE A 158 30.37 0.72 20.19
N GLU A 159 31.35 0.27 20.96
CA GLU A 159 32.45 1.10 21.45
C GLU A 159 33.32 1.63 20.30
N GLU A 160 33.63 0.78 19.32
CA GLU A 160 34.33 1.18 18.08
C GLU A 160 33.53 2.24 17.31
N ALA A 161 32.23 2.01 17.09
CA ALA A 161 31.38 2.97 16.38
C ALA A 161 31.21 4.30 17.12
N GLN A 162 31.20 4.29 18.46
CA GLN A 162 31.18 5.51 19.26
C GLN A 162 32.47 6.33 19.08
N GLY A 163 33.62 5.67 19.11
CA GLY A 163 34.91 6.32 18.87
C GLY A 163 35.02 6.97 17.48
N GLU A 164 34.50 6.29 16.44
CA GLU A 164 34.46 6.85 15.08
C GLU A 164 33.55 8.09 14.98
N VAL A 165 32.39 8.07 15.64
CA VAL A 165 31.46 9.21 15.66
C VAL A 165 32.07 10.40 16.40
N GLU A 166 32.73 10.17 17.54
CA GLU A 166 33.40 11.23 18.30
C GLU A 166 34.52 11.88 17.47
N ALA A 167 35.34 11.08 16.79
CA ALA A 167 36.40 11.59 15.91
C ALA A 167 35.84 12.40 14.73
N ALA A 168 34.77 11.94 14.09
CA ALA A 168 34.13 12.66 12.99
C ALA A 168 33.49 13.99 13.42
N VAL A 169 32.94 14.05 14.65
CA VAL A 169 32.38 15.28 15.22
C VAL A 169 33.50 16.28 15.55
N GLU A 170 34.65 15.81 16.05
CA GLU A 170 35.81 16.65 16.30
C GLU A 170 36.35 17.26 15.00
N GLU A 171 36.54 16.45 13.96
CA GLU A 171 36.98 16.90 12.63
C GLU A 171 36.00 17.92 12.01
N ALA A 172 34.69 17.69 12.13
CA ALA A 172 33.68 18.62 11.62
C ALA A 172 33.68 19.97 12.37
N ASN A 173 33.93 19.96 13.68
CA ASN A 173 34.04 21.18 14.48
C ASN A 173 35.32 21.97 14.15
N GLU A 174 36.43 21.28 13.90
CA GLU A 174 37.68 21.91 13.44
C GLU A 174 37.51 22.55 12.06
N ALA A 175 36.87 21.85 11.11
CA ALA A 175 36.57 22.37 9.78
C ALA A 175 35.63 23.60 9.82
N ALA A 176 34.63 23.59 10.69
CA ALA A 176 33.73 24.72 10.89
C ALA A 176 34.46 25.94 11.50
N ALA A 177 35.40 25.71 12.42
CA ALA A 177 36.22 26.75 13.03
C ALA A 177 37.23 27.38 12.04
N GLU A 178 37.77 26.58 11.11
CA GLU A 178 38.58 27.06 9.99
C GLU A 178 37.75 27.90 9.01
N ALA A 179 36.55 27.43 8.61
CA ALA A 179 35.66 28.14 7.71
C ALA A 179 35.19 29.49 8.30
N ALA A 180 34.96 29.57 9.62
CA ALA A 180 34.59 30.82 10.29
C ALA A 180 35.72 31.86 10.34
N LYS A 181 36.99 31.46 10.17
CA LYS A 181 38.14 32.37 10.09
C LYS A 181 38.36 32.94 8.68
N ALA A 182 37.80 32.29 7.65
CA ALA A 182 37.79 32.77 6.27
C ALA A 182 36.52 33.60 6.01
N GLY A 183 36.49 34.85 6.51
CA GLY A 183 35.31 35.73 6.43
C GLY A 183 34.85 36.06 5.00
N PRO A 184 33.57 36.46 4.81
CA PRO A 184 33.02 36.76 3.49
C PRO A 184 33.52 38.13 3.01
N ASP A 185 34.36 38.12 1.98
CA ASP A 185 34.69 39.29 1.17
C ASP A 185 33.45 39.65 0.34
N HIS A 186 32.61 40.54 0.88
CA HIS A 186 31.46 41.03 0.16
C HIS A 186 31.90 42.25 -0.65
N ASP A 187 32.40 41.97 -1.85
CA ASP A 187 32.51 42.95 -2.93
C ASP A 187 31.15 43.63 -3.10
N ARG A 188 31.12 44.93 -2.78
CA ARG A 188 30.04 45.86 -3.14
C ARG A 188 30.34 46.35 -4.55
N ASP A 189 29.65 45.79 -5.54
CA ASP A 189 29.49 46.42 -6.84
C ASP A 189 28.00 46.69 -7.10
N ASP A 190 27.78 47.93 -7.56
CA ASP A 190 26.61 48.59 -8.18
C ASP A 190 25.34 48.91 -7.35
#